data_AF-A0A921SPC6-F1
#
_entry.id   AF-A0A921SPC6-F1
#
_cell.length_a   1.000
_cell.length_b   1.000
_cell.length_c   1.000
_cell.angle_alpha   90.00
_cell.angle_beta   90.00
_cell.angle_gamma   90.00
#
_symmetry.space_group_name_H-M   'P 1'
#
loop_
_entity.id
_entity.type
_entity.pdbx_description
1 polymer ?
#
loop_
_entity_poly.entity_id
_entity_poly.type
_entity_poly.pdbx_seq_one_letter_code
_entity_poly.pdbx_strand_id
1 'polypeptide(L)'
;MQDPTAPAAPAPPARITMLSGGVGGSRFAQGVRCLLQREAAEPATATTPTPPLDPTSPTEPGPSTEPATASGPDSPAHGAPVPSLTCVVNTGDDMWLNGLRVCPDLDSLLYGLAGVGDRERGWGRADETQRVSAELIAYGVGADWFTLGDLDLGTHIARTQLLREGHGLAAVTHRLSARWELGATLLPATEAPVETRVRLADDSTLHFEEWWVRHRATLPAQEFVQAGADQAAPGPGVLEAIRDAEVVLLAPSNPIVSIGAILRIPGIADALRQTAAPVIGLSPILGDSHVLGMAAQCLQTVGVEVSAAGVALHYGARSAGGLLDGWLVDTHDADQVARVQAAGIACAAVPLLMRSPEVTADMAQAALDLAARTRR
;
A
#
# COMPACT_ATOMS: atom_id res chain seq x y z
N MET A 1 -43.25 1.99 -7.32
CA MET A 1 -42.61 3.25 -7.73
C MET A 1 -41.17 3.15 -7.28
N GLN A 2 -40.32 2.54 -8.11
CA GLN A 2 -38.88 2.44 -7.88
C GLN A 2 -38.25 3.72 -8.40
N ASP A 3 -37.37 4.31 -7.61
CA ASP A 3 -36.68 5.57 -7.87
C ASP A 3 -35.70 5.39 -9.04
N PRO A 4 -35.88 6.07 -10.19
CA PRO A 4 -34.91 6.06 -11.27
C PRO A 4 -33.89 7.18 -11.05
N THR A 5 -32.60 6.88 -11.22
CA THR A 5 -31.44 7.79 -11.21
C THR A 5 -30.68 7.96 -9.88
N ALA A 6 -30.22 6.85 -9.30
CA ALA A 6 -28.88 6.91 -8.71
C ALA A 6 -27.88 6.99 -9.88
N PRO A 7 -26.99 8.00 -9.95
CA PRO A 7 -25.93 7.99 -10.95
C PRO A 7 -25.08 6.74 -10.76
N ALA A 8 -24.76 6.06 -11.87
CA ALA A 8 -23.79 4.97 -11.84
C ALA A 8 -22.51 5.48 -11.16
N ALA A 9 -21.96 4.72 -10.23
CA ALA A 9 -20.71 5.06 -9.57
C ALA A 9 -19.64 5.28 -10.67
N PRO A 10 -18.84 6.36 -10.59
CA PRO A 10 -17.80 6.59 -11.58
C PRO A 10 -16.85 5.39 -11.61
N ALA A 11 -16.42 5.00 -12.81
CA ALA A 11 -15.43 3.95 -12.99
C ALA A 11 -14.17 4.24 -12.15
N PRO A 12 -13.51 3.20 -11.62
CA PRO A 12 -12.31 3.36 -10.81
C PRO A 12 -11.22 4.08 -11.60
N PRO A 13 -10.36 4.87 -10.92
CA PRO A 13 -9.19 5.43 -11.57
C PRO A 13 -8.29 4.33 -12.11
N ALA A 14 -7.76 4.51 -13.32
CA ALA A 14 -6.95 3.47 -13.95
C ALA A 14 -5.57 3.30 -13.28
N ARG A 15 -5.10 4.31 -12.53
CA ARG A 15 -3.80 4.30 -11.85
C ARG A 15 -3.93 4.76 -10.40
N ILE A 16 -3.86 3.82 -9.47
CA ILE A 16 -3.86 4.06 -8.02
C ILE A 16 -2.45 3.91 -7.49
N THR A 17 -1.92 4.94 -6.84
CA THR A 17 -0.67 4.86 -6.08
C THR A 17 -0.97 4.91 -4.59
N MET A 18 -0.38 4.01 -3.81
CA MET A 18 -0.62 3.90 -2.38
C MET A 18 0.71 3.94 -1.62
N LEU A 19 0.83 4.82 -0.63
CA LEU A 19 1.90 4.73 0.37
C LEU A 19 1.46 3.76 1.47
N SER A 20 2.33 2.80 1.80
CA SER A 20 1.96 1.67 2.64
C SER A 20 3.12 1.18 3.51
N GLY A 21 2.79 0.74 4.73
CA GLY A 21 3.70 0.02 5.61
C GLY A 21 2.96 -0.77 6.68
N GLY A 22 3.61 -1.76 7.25
CA GLY A 22 3.08 -2.70 8.23
C GLY A 22 1.88 -3.54 7.76
N VAL A 23 1.34 -4.28 8.72
CA VAL A 23 0.19 -5.18 8.52
C VAL A 23 -1.07 -4.42 8.07
N GLY A 24 -1.30 -3.23 8.63
CA GLY A 24 -2.43 -2.38 8.24
C GLY A 24 -2.38 -1.98 6.77
N GLY A 25 -1.20 -1.58 6.30
CA GLY A 25 -0.96 -1.26 4.89
C GLY A 25 -1.14 -2.46 3.96
N SER A 26 -0.67 -3.65 4.36
CA SER A 26 -0.88 -4.90 3.61
C SER A 26 -2.36 -5.29 3.52
N ARG A 27 -3.11 -5.17 4.62
CA ARG A 27 -4.56 -5.44 4.61
C ARG A 27 -5.32 -4.46 3.72
N PHE A 28 -4.95 -3.18 3.77
CA PHE A 28 -5.56 -2.17 2.90
C PHE A 28 -5.26 -2.44 1.40
N ALA A 29 -4.01 -2.81 1.07
CA ALA A 29 -3.64 -3.22 -0.30
C ALA A 29 -4.49 -4.38 -0.83
N GLN A 30 -4.78 -5.37 0.01
CA GLN A 30 -5.65 -6.50 -0.35
C GLN A 30 -7.09 -6.05 -0.63
N GLY A 31 -7.61 -5.08 0.12
CA GLY A 31 -8.93 -4.48 -0.14
C GLY A 31 -8.98 -3.69 -1.44
N VAL A 32 -7.97 -2.85 -1.71
CA VAL A 32 -7.87 -2.13 -2.99
C VAL A 32 -7.81 -3.11 -4.16
N ARG A 33 -7.00 -4.17 -4.07
CA ARG A 33 -6.98 -5.21 -5.11
C ARG A 33 -8.34 -5.90 -5.26
N CYS A 34 -9.00 -6.24 -4.16
CA CYS A 34 -10.33 -6.86 -4.19
C CYS A 34 -11.33 -5.95 -4.93
N LEU A 35 -11.29 -4.64 -4.70
CA LEU A 35 -12.09 -3.67 -5.45
C LEU A 35 -11.81 -3.73 -6.95
N LEU A 36 -10.55 -3.63 -7.36
CA LEU A 36 -10.17 -3.67 -8.78
C LEU A 36 -10.58 -4.98 -9.47
N GLN A 37 -10.53 -6.10 -8.75
CA GLN A 37 -10.99 -7.40 -9.24
C GLN A 37 -12.51 -7.48 -9.40
N ARG A 38 -13.28 -6.84 -8.50
CA ARG A 38 -14.75 -6.76 -8.63
C ARG A 38 -15.14 -5.99 -9.89
N GLU A 39 -14.50 -4.85 -10.12
CA GLU A 39 -14.81 -3.97 -11.27
C GLU A 39 -14.38 -4.59 -12.60
N ALA A 40 -13.29 -5.36 -12.62
CA ALA A 40 -12.91 -6.14 -13.79
C ALA A 40 -13.85 -7.32 -14.09
N ALA A 41 -14.55 -7.83 -13.07
CA ALA A 41 -15.48 -8.96 -13.18
C ALA A 41 -16.92 -8.55 -13.54
N GLU A 42 -17.29 -7.27 -13.39
CA GLU A 42 -18.57 -6.75 -13.86
C GLU A 42 -18.57 -6.65 -15.40
N PRO A 43 -19.32 -7.49 -16.13
CA PRO A 43 -19.42 -7.33 -17.58
C PRO A 43 -20.11 -6.00 -17.89
N ALA A 44 -19.66 -5.33 -18.95
CA ALA A 44 -20.35 -4.20 -19.56
C ALA A 44 -21.74 -4.61 -20.09
N THR A 45 -22.71 -4.83 -19.19
CA THR A 45 -24.11 -5.10 -19.54
C THR A 45 -24.82 -3.78 -19.80
N ALA A 46 -24.43 -3.13 -20.88
CA ALA A 46 -25.20 -2.06 -21.52
C ALA A 46 -24.88 -2.02 -23.02
N THR A 47 -25.10 -3.15 -23.70
CA THR A 47 -25.25 -3.13 -25.16
C THR A 47 -26.48 -3.93 -25.56
N THR A 48 -27.43 -3.16 -26.10
CA THR A 48 -28.70 -3.45 -26.76
C THR A 48 -28.81 -4.86 -27.37
N PRO A 49 -29.94 -5.58 -27.21
CA PRO A 49 -30.13 -6.83 -27.93
C PRO A 49 -30.20 -6.55 -29.44
N THR A 50 -29.27 -7.13 -30.20
CA THR A 50 -29.37 -7.25 -31.66
C THR A 50 -30.64 -8.05 -32.00
N PRO A 51 -31.54 -7.55 -32.86
CA PRO A 51 -32.70 -8.33 -33.28
C PRO A 51 -32.26 -9.55 -34.12
N PRO A 52 -32.99 -10.68 -34.07
CA PRO A 52 -32.62 -11.88 -34.82
C PRO A 52 -32.70 -11.63 -36.33
N LEU A 53 -31.68 -12.09 -37.06
CA LEU A 53 -31.65 -12.11 -38.52
C LEU A 53 -32.61 -13.17 -39.07
N ASP A 54 -33.40 -12.77 -40.05
CA ASP A 54 -34.39 -13.55 -40.80
C ASP A 54 -33.70 -14.56 -41.75
N PRO A 55 -33.99 -15.88 -41.69
CA PRO A 55 -33.30 -16.87 -42.51
C PRO A 55 -34.08 -17.12 -43.81
N THR A 56 -33.93 -16.25 -44.81
CA THR A 56 -34.29 -16.61 -46.20
C THR A 56 -33.33 -15.99 -47.21
N SER A 57 -32.38 -16.78 -47.71
CA SER A 57 -32.01 -16.87 -49.14
C SER A 57 -30.85 -17.85 -49.40
N PRO A 58 -30.79 -18.51 -50.58
CA PRO A 58 -30.00 -19.71 -50.79
C PRO A 58 -28.63 -19.49 -51.49
N THR A 59 -27.78 -20.49 -51.27
CA THR A 59 -26.51 -20.91 -51.90
C THR A 59 -26.16 -20.46 -53.32
N GLU A 60 -24.86 -20.18 -53.56
CA GLU A 60 -24.08 -20.70 -54.69
C GLU A 60 -22.60 -20.96 -54.29
N PRO A 61 -21.96 -22.04 -54.79
CA PRO A 61 -20.53 -22.30 -54.59
C PRO A 61 -19.68 -21.95 -55.83
N GLY A 62 -18.51 -21.35 -55.63
CA GLY A 62 -17.55 -21.08 -56.71
C GLY A 62 -16.11 -20.86 -56.17
N PRO A 63 -15.07 -21.14 -56.98
CA PRO A 63 -13.88 -21.83 -56.51
C PRO A 63 -12.68 -20.94 -56.13
N SER A 64 -11.75 -21.62 -55.47
CA SER A 64 -10.37 -21.27 -55.12
C SER A 64 -9.67 -20.27 -56.05
N THR A 65 -9.11 -19.21 -55.46
CA THR A 65 -8.02 -18.41 -56.02
C THR A 65 -7.20 -17.80 -54.87
N GLU A 66 -5.94 -18.21 -54.73
CA GLU A 66 -4.87 -17.32 -54.26
C GLU A 66 -4.61 -16.23 -55.33
N PRO A 67 -3.88 -15.10 -55.11
CA PRO A 67 -2.91 -14.81 -54.05
C PRO A 67 -2.94 -13.35 -53.50
N ALA A 68 -1.92 -13.00 -52.72
CA ALA A 68 -1.32 -11.66 -52.53
C ALA A 68 -1.62 -10.88 -51.23
N THR A 69 -0.56 -10.80 -50.42
CA THR A 69 -0.07 -9.65 -49.63
C THR A 69 -0.92 -8.38 -49.60
N ALA A 70 -1.43 -8.04 -48.42
CA ALA A 70 -1.73 -6.67 -48.03
C ALA A 70 -1.30 -6.44 -46.57
N SER A 71 -0.25 -5.65 -46.45
CA SER A 71 0.17 -4.93 -45.25
C SER A 71 -0.94 -4.00 -44.75
N GLY A 72 -1.29 -4.11 -43.47
CA GLY A 72 -1.93 -3.07 -42.69
C GLY A 72 -1.42 -3.18 -41.25
N PRO A 73 -1.00 -2.08 -40.59
CA PRO A 73 -0.65 -2.14 -39.19
C PRO A 73 -1.92 -2.45 -38.40
N ASP A 74 -1.89 -3.54 -37.63
CA ASP A 74 -2.81 -3.70 -36.51
C ASP A 74 -2.72 -2.42 -35.67
N SER A 75 -3.75 -1.59 -35.80
CA SER A 75 -3.96 -0.51 -34.85
C SER A 75 -4.16 -1.18 -33.49
N PRO A 76 -3.40 -0.82 -32.44
CA PRO A 76 -3.71 -1.35 -31.12
C PRO A 76 -5.12 -0.87 -30.81
N ALA A 77 -6.06 -1.82 -30.69
CA ALA A 77 -7.35 -1.56 -30.12
C ALA A 77 -7.09 -0.83 -28.81
N HIS A 78 -7.47 0.45 -28.74
CA HIS A 78 -7.36 1.25 -27.53
C HIS A 78 -8.43 0.75 -26.56
N GLY A 79 -8.16 -0.41 -25.95
CA GLY A 79 -8.86 -0.83 -24.74
C GLY A 79 -8.65 0.25 -23.69
N ALA A 80 -9.69 0.54 -22.91
CA ALA A 80 -9.54 1.38 -21.73
C ALA A 80 -8.39 0.84 -20.87
N PRO A 81 -7.53 1.71 -20.31
CA PRO A 81 -6.41 1.26 -19.49
C PRO A 81 -6.92 0.40 -18.34
N VAL A 82 -6.33 -0.78 -18.16
CA VAL A 82 -6.67 -1.70 -17.07
C VAL A 82 -6.31 -1.05 -15.73
N PRO A 83 -7.23 -0.97 -14.76
CA PRO A 83 -6.93 -0.43 -13.43
C PRO A 83 -5.73 -1.14 -12.79
N SER A 84 -4.84 -0.35 -12.19
CA SER A 84 -3.58 -0.83 -11.63
C SER A 84 -3.32 -0.22 -10.26
N LEU A 85 -2.73 -1.03 -9.36
CA LEU A 85 -2.29 -0.62 -8.02
C LEU A 85 -0.75 -0.62 -7.97
N THR A 86 -0.16 0.51 -7.59
CA THR A 86 1.26 0.62 -7.25
C THR A 86 1.42 1.00 -5.78
N CYS A 87 2.17 0.20 -5.03
CA CYS A 87 2.44 0.44 -3.61
C CYS A 87 3.87 0.98 -3.45
N VAL A 88 4.01 2.20 -2.93
CA VAL A 88 5.27 2.74 -2.41
C VAL A 88 5.40 2.27 -0.97
N VAL A 89 6.33 1.35 -0.74
CA VAL A 89 6.41 0.57 0.51
C VAL A 89 7.51 1.13 1.40
N ASN A 90 7.19 1.29 2.69
CA ASN A 90 8.14 1.66 3.72
C ASN A 90 9.36 0.70 3.72
N THR A 91 10.54 1.28 3.91
CA THR A 91 11.83 0.57 4.01
C THR A 91 12.53 0.85 5.33
N GLY A 92 11.91 1.67 6.20
CA GLY A 92 12.45 2.04 7.51
C GLY A 92 12.62 0.87 8.48
N ASP A 93 11.87 -0.21 8.29
CA ASP A 93 11.94 -1.39 9.16
C ASP A 93 12.91 -2.45 8.62
N ASP A 94 13.50 -2.19 7.44
CA ASP A 94 14.47 -3.09 6.84
C ASP A 94 15.76 -3.18 7.67
N MET A 95 16.32 -4.37 7.80
CA MET A 95 17.56 -4.57 8.56
C MET A 95 18.43 -5.68 7.98
N TRP A 96 19.68 -5.72 8.41
CA TRP A 96 20.53 -6.89 8.27
C TRP A 96 20.45 -7.74 9.53
N LEU A 97 19.87 -8.93 9.43
CA LEU A 97 19.74 -9.88 10.53
C LEU A 97 20.39 -11.21 10.14
N ASN A 98 21.33 -11.69 10.97
CA ASN A 98 22.06 -12.95 10.74
C ASN A 98 22.70 -13.06 9.35
N GLY A 99 23.17 -11.92 8.79
CA GLY A 99 23.79 -11.85 7.47
C GLY A 99 22.80 -11.88 6.29
N LEU A 100 21.49 -11.78 6.56
CA LEU A 100 20.42 -11.71 5.57
C LEU A 100 19.75 -10.33 5.60
N ARG A 101 19.32 -9.86 4.43
CA ARG A 101 18.50 -8.65 4.29
C ARG A 101 17.03 -8.99 4.51
N VAL A 102 16.46 -8.42 5.57
CA VAL A 102 15.04 -8.55 5.94
C VAL A 102 14.35 -7.24 5.60
N CYS A 103 13.17 -7.32 4.97
CA CYS A 103 12.39 -6.15 4.55
C CYS A 103 10.91 -6.34 4.97
N PRO A 104 10.57 -6.14 6.26
CA PRO A 104 9.31 -6.59 6.85
C PRO A 104 8.06 -6.08 6.14
N ASP A 105 8.05 -4.81 5.72
CA ASP A 105 6.89 -4.20 5.07
C ASP A 105 6.71 -4.67 3.63
N LEU A 106 7.82 -4.80 2.87
CA LEU A 106 7.79 -5.41 1.54
C LEU A 106 7.31 -6.86 1.60
N ASP A 107 7.81 -7.63 2.56
CA ASP A 107 7.42 -9.03 2.75
C ASP A 107 5.96 -9.16 3.18
N SER A 108 5.48 -8.27 4.07
CA SER A 108 4.08 -8.21 4.49
C SER A 108 3.12 -7.93 3.34
N LEU A 109 3.46 -7.00 2.43
CA LEU A 109 2.67 -6.75 1.23
C LEU A 109 2.77 -7.92 0.25
N LEU A 110 3.98 -8.44 0.01
CA LEU A 110 4.23 -9.56 -0.90
C LEU A 110 3.38 -10.77 -0.50
N TYR A 111 3.44 -11.21 0.75
CA TYR A 111 2.72 -12.39 1.22
C TYR A 111 1.22 -12.15 1.37
N GLY A 112 0.83 -10.96 1.83
CA GLY A 112 -0.57 -10.58 1.97
C GLY A 112 -1.29 -10.56 0.62
N LEU A 113 -0.70 -9.93 -0.39
CA LEU A 113 -1.23 -9.94 -1.75
C LEU A 113 -1.15 -11.35 -2.36
N ALA A 114 -0.04 -12.08 -2.22
CA ALA A 114 0.04 -13.45 -2.71
C ALA A 114 -0.96 -14.44 -2.07
N GLY A 115 -1.64 -14.05 -0.99
CA GLY A 115 -2.58 -14.91 -0.27
C GLY A 115 -1.90 -16.02 0.53
N VAL A 116 -0.61 -15.85 0.83
CA VAL A 116 0.22 -16.84 1.56
C VAL A 116 0.70 -16.34 2.92
N GLY A 117 0.35 -15.11 3.30
CA GLY A 117 0.69 -14.53 4.60
C GLY A 117 -0.07 -15.19 5.75
N ASP A 118 0.57 -15.28 6.91
CA ASP A 118 -0.07 -15.79 8.13
C ASP A 118 -1.04 -14.75 8.71
N ARG A 119 -2.34 -15.07 8.70
CA ARG A 119 -3.39 -14.18 9.20
C ARG A 119 -3.53 -14.20 10.72
N GLU A 120 -3.11 -15.27 11.37
CA GLU A 120 -3.19 -15.43 12.83
C GLU A 120 -2.03 -14.72 13.52
N ARG A 121 -0.80 -14.99 13.08
CA ARG A 121 0.39 -14.28 13.59
C ARG A 121 0.44 -12.83 13.12
N GLY A 122 -0.12 -12.56 11.94
CA GLY A 122 -0.14 -11.24 11.32
C GLY A 122 1.14 -10.86 10.56
N TRP A 123 2.15 -11.72 10.55
CA TRP A 123 3.43 -11.57 9.85
C TRP A 123 3.98 -12.94 9.43
N GLY A 124 4.91 -12.95 8.49
CA GLY A 124 5.45 -14.18 7.90
C GLY A 124 4.43 -14.92 7.02
N ARG A 125 4.72 -16.18 6.69
CA ARG A 125 3.87 -17.02 5.83
C ARG A 125 3.10 -18.07 6.63
N ALA A 126 1.94 -18.45 6.10
CA ALA A 126 1.20 -19.58 6.60
C ALA A 126 2.01 -20.88 6.46
N ASP A 127 1.75 -21.85 7.34
CA ASP A 127 2.36 -23.18 7.37
C ASP A 127 3.91 -23.19 7.51
N GLU A 128 4.47 -22.17 8.17
CA GLU A 128 5.90 -22.12 8.50
C GLU A 128 6.30 -23.02 9.67
N THR A 129 7.49 -23.62 9.54
CA THR A 129 8.27 -24.13 10.66
C THR A 129 9.35 -23.12 11.08
N GLN A 130 9.96 -23.33 12.25
CA GLN A 130 11.01 -22.44 12.80
C GLN A 130 12.29 -23.22 13.13
N ARG A 131 12.60 -24.27 12.35
CA ARG A 131 13.70 -25.20 12.67
C ARG A 131 15.05 -24.53 12.47
N VAL A 132 15.21 -23.74 11.41
CA VAL A 132 16.48 -23.04 11.14
C VAL A 132 16.73 -21.99 12.23
N SER A 133 15.69 -21.25 12.63
CA SER A 133 15.81 -20.31 13.74
C SER A 133 16.18 -20.99 15.06
N ALA A 134 15.60 -22.16 15.36
CA ALA A 134 15.97 -22.92 16.56
C ALA A 134 17.45 -23.35 16.56
N GLU A 135 17.98 -23.80 15.42
CA GLU A 135 19.40 -24.14 15.28
C GLU A 135 20.31 -22.92 15.43
N LEU A 136 19.95 -21.77 14.82
CA LEU A 136 20.72 -20.53 14.97
C LEU A 136 20.85 -20.11 16.45
N ILE A 137 19.75 -20.18 17.19
CA ILE A 137 19.75 -19.91 18.63
C ILE A 137 20.62 -20.91 19.39
N ALA A 138 20.59 -22.20 19.03
CA ALA A 138 21.44 -23.22 19.64
C ALA A 138 22.95 -22.95 19.40
N TYR A 139 23.32 -22.32 18.28
CA TYR A 139 24.69 -21.83 18.02
C TYR A 139 25.02 -20.49 18.70
N GLY A 140 24.07 -19.86 19.38
CA GLY A 140 24.25 -18.52 19.98
C GLY A 140 24.25 -17.39 18.95
N VAL A 141 23.59 -17.58 17.80
CA VAL A 141 23.48 -16.59 16.72
C VAL A 141 22.05 -16.09 16.61
N GLY A 142 21.88 -14.77 16.53
CA GLY A 142 20.60 -14.12 16.31
C GLY A 142 19.90 -13.63 17.57
N ALA A 143 18.67 -13.19 17.39
CA ALA A 143 17.82 -12.62 18.42
C ALA A 143 16.67 -13.59 18.73
N ASP A 144 16.58 -14.06 19.97
CA ASP A 144 15.49 -14.92 20.45
C ASP A 144 14.11 -14.26 20.36
N TRP A 145 14.09 -12.92 20.32
CA TRP A 145 12.89 -12.11 20.18
C TRP A 145 12.47 -11.87 18.72
N PHE A 146 13.30 -12.21 17.72
CA PHE A 146 12.99 -12.01 16.30
C PHE A 146 13.19 -13.30 15.51
N THR A 147 12.15 -14.13 15.51
CA THR A 147 12.18 -15.46 14.87
C THR A 147 11.74 -15.39 13.42
N LEU A 148 12.59 -15.88 12.52
CA LEU A 148 12.28 -16.00 11.10
C LEU A 148 11.76 -17.42 10.79
N GLY A 149 10.67 -17.52 10.04
CA GLY A 149 10.14 -18.79 9.57
C GLY A 149 11.01 -19.41 8.47
N ASP A 150 10.96 -20.74 8.34
CA ASP A 150 11.79 -21.46 7.37
C ASP A 150 11.41 -21.10 5.91
N LEU A 151 10.13 -20.82 5.64
CA LEU A 151 9.67 -20.35 4.33
C LEU A 151 10.03 -18.88 4.07
N ASP A 152 10.01 -18.05 5.10
CA ASP A 152 10.40 -16.63 5.05
C ASP A 152 11.90 -16.47 4.78
N LEU A 153 12.72 -17.30 5.42
CA LEU A 153 14.16 -17.41 5.16
C LEU A 153 14.46 -17.67 3.68
N GLY A 154 13.62 -18.42 2.97
CA GLY A 154 13.74 -18.61 1.52
C GLY A 154 13.72 -17.28 0.75
N THR A 155 12.81 -16.37 1.11
CA THR A 155 12.72 -15.02 0.54
C THR A 155 13.95 -14.19 0.90
N HIS A 156 14.38 -14.22 2.15
CA HIS A 156 15.53 -13.43 2.60
C HIS A 156 16.85 -13.90 2.00
N ILE A 157 17.05 -15.22 1.84
CA ILE A 157 18.21 -15.81 1.15
C ILE A 157 18.22 -15.36 -0.30
N ALA A 158 17.10 -15.50 -1.01
CA ALA A 158 16.99 -15.08 -2.41
C ALA A 158 17.24 -13.57 -2.58
N ARG A 159 16.62 -12.74 -1.74
CA ARG A 159 16.85 -11.29 -1.73
C ARG A 159 18.32 -10.97 -1.54
N THR A 160 18.92 -11.54 -0.51
CA THR A 160 20.31 -11.27 -0.13
C THR A 160 21.28 -11.68 -1.24
N GLN A 161 21.05 -12.84 -1.87
CA GLN A 161 21.85 -13.29 -3.00
C GLN A 161 21.80 -12.27 -4.15
N LEU A 162 20.60 -11.85 -4.56
CA LEU A 162 20.42 -10.92 -5.67
C LEU A 162 21.01 -9.54 -5.38
N LEU A 163 20.86 -9.04 -4.16
CA LEU A 163 21.51 -7.79 -3.73
C LEU A 163 23.04 -7.90 -3.81
N ARG A 164 23.62 -9.04 -3.40
CA ARG A 164 25.07 -9.30 -3.50
C ARG A 164 25.55 -9.44 -4.94
N GLU A 165 24.68 -9.85 -5.86
CA GLU A 165 24.93 -9.85 -7.30
C GLU A 165 24.88 -8.43 -7.93
N GLY A 166 24.54 -7.41 -7.12
CA GLY A 166 24.53 -6.00 -7.55
C GLY A 166 23.17 -5.51 -8.04
N HIS A 167 22.10 -6.28 -7.90
CA HIS A 167 20.75 -5.82 -8.20
C HIS A 167 20.26 -4.84 -7.12
N GLY A 168 19.58 -3.77 -7.54
CA GLY A 168 18.87 -2.85 -6.64
C GLY A 168 17.62 -3.48 -6.01
N LEU A 169 17.21 -3.00 -4.84
CA LEU A 169 16.07 -3.54 -4.08
C LEU A 169 14.77 -3.53 -4.88
N ALA A 170 14.55 -2.55 -5.76
CA ALA A 170 13.36 -2.50 -6.61
C ALA A 170 13.34 -3.68 -7.60
N ALA A 171 14.47 -3.94 -8.26
CA ALA A 171 14.60 -5.07 -9.19
C ALA A 171 14.48 -6.42 -8.48
N VAL A 172 15.06 -6.54 -7.28
CA VAL A 172 14.93 -7.73 -6.44
C VAL A 172 13.47 -7.96 -6.03
N THR A 173 12.78 -6.93 -5.57
CA THR A 173 11.36 -6.98 -5.21
C THR A 173 10.52 -7.44 -6.39
N HIS A 174 10.71 -6.84 -7.57
CA HIS A 174 10.01 -7.26 -8.78
C HIS A 174 10.22 -8.74 -9.12
N ARG A 175 11.47 -9.22 -9.03
CA ARG A 175 11.80 -10.63 -9.29
C ARG A 175 11.16 -11.59 -8.29
N LEU A 176 11.11 -11.23 -7.01
CA LEU A 176 10.44 -12.03 -5.98
C LEU A 176 8.91 -12.02 -6.17
N SER A 177 8.34 -10.87 -6.50
CA SER A 177 6.91 -10.70 -6.79
C SER A 177 6.45 -11.55 -7.97
N ALA A 178 7.28 -11.77 -8.99
CA ALA A 178 6.97 -12.57 -10.17
C ALA A 178 6.62 -14.04 -9.88
N ARG A 179 6.86 -14.52 -8.66
CA ARG A 179 6.41 -15.85 -8.20
C ARG A 179 4.88 -15.96 -8.09
N TRP A 180 4.16 -14.84 -7.94
CA TRP A 180 2.72 -14.81 -7.73
C TRP A 180 2.04 -13.71 -8.56
N GLU A 181 0.76 -13.90 -8.87
CA GLU A 181 -0.08 -12.86 -9.48
C GLU A 181 -0.57 -11.89 -8.40
N LEU A 182 0.28 -10.95 -8.01
CA LEU A 182 -0.05 -10.03 -6.91
C LEU A 182 -1.22 -9.10 -7.26
N GLY A 183 -1.41 -8.75 -8.53
CA GLY A 183 -2.35 -7.72 -8.96
C GLY A 183 -1.94 -6.30 -8.53
N ALA A 184 -0.68 -6.12 -8.15
CA ALA A 184 -0.11 -4.84 -7.75
C ALA A 184 1.40 -4.81 -8.00
N THR A 185 1.94 -3.61 -8.20
CA THR A 185 3.39 -3.35 -8.25
C THR A 185 3.88 -2.91 -6.88
N LEU A 186 4.97 -3.47 -6.39
CA LEU A 186 5.61 -3.08 -5.13
C LEU A 186 6.90 -2.33 -5.42
N LEU A 187 6.99 -1.08 -4.94
CA LEU A 187 8.16 -0.22 -5.06
C LEU A 187 8.73 0.07 -3.67
N PRO A 188 9.98 -0.28 -3.36
CA PRO A 188 10.61 0.21 -2.13
C PRO A 188 10.70 1.73 -2.16
N ALA A 189 10.37 2.41 -1.05
CA ALA A 189 10.43 3.87 -0.97
C ALA A 189 11.84 4.42 -1.30
N THR A 190 12.88 3.66 -0.96
CA THR A 190 14.27 3.94 -1.36
C THR A 190 15.05 2.63 -1.51
N GLU A 191 16.14 2.64 -2.28
CA GLU A 191 17.12 1.54 -2.27
C GLU A 191 18.25 1.78 -1.26
N ALA A 192 18.33 2.99 -0.70
CA ALA A 192 19.31 3.34 0.31
C ALA A 192 18.98 2.66 1.65
N PRO A 193 19.99 2.34 2.48
CA PRO A 193 19.77 1.79 3.81
C PRO A 193 19.27 2.90 4.75
N VAL A 194 17.96 3.10 4.77
CA VAL A 194 17.29 4.01 5.70
C VAL A 194 16.58 3.19 6.76
N GLU A 195 17.04 3.28 8.00
CA GLU A 195 16.50 2.51 9.12
C GLU A 195 15.83 3.45 10.12
N THR A 196 14.61 3.12 10.54
CA THR A 196 13.93 3.78 11.65
C THR A 196 14.62 3.37 12.95
N ARG A 197 15.17 4.36 13.64
CA ARG A 197 15.85 4.23 14.91
C ARG A 197 15.07 4.95 16.01
N VAL A 198 15.02 4.36 17.19
CA VAL A 198 14.33 4.93 18.36
C VAL A 198 15.38 5.40 19.35
N ARG A 199 15.43 6.71 19.62
CA ARG A 199 16.28 7.25 20.70
C ARG A 199 15.52 7.16 22.02
N LEU A 200 16.18 6.59 23.03
CA LEU A 200 15.63 6.42 24.37
C LEU A 200 16.07 7.55 25.31
N ALA A 201 15.57 7.51 26.55
CA ALA A 201 15.82 8.54 27.55
C ALA A 201 17.29 8.71 27.99
N ASP A 202 18.09 7.65 27.83
CA ASP A 202 19.52 7.62 28.14
C ASP A 202 20.40 7.90 26.90
N ASP A 203 19.82 8.49 25.84
CA ASP A 203 20.43 8.73 24.52
C ASP A 203 20.87 7.48 23.76
N SER A 204 20.65 6.28 24.31
CA SER A 204 20.85 5.05 23.55
C SER A 204 19.85 4.96 22.40
N THR A 205 20.24 4.24 21.34
CA THR A 205 19.44 4.13 20.13
C THR A 205 19.22 2.66 19.79
N LEU A 206 17.96 2.27 19.57
CA LEU A 206 17.56 0.94 19.14
C LEU A 206 17.06 0.95 17.70
N HIS A 207 17.18 -0.20 17.01
CA HIS A 207 16.39 -0.41 15.81
C HIS A 207 14.89 -0.45 16.18
N PHE A 208 14.03 0.07 15.31
CA PHE A 208 12.59 0.11 15.58
C PHE A 208 11.99 -1.26 15.90
N GLU A 209 12.36 -2.28 15.14
CA GLU A 209 11.90 -3.66 15.40
C GLU A 209 12.36 -4.21 16.75
N GLU A 210 13.53 -3.81 17.27
CA GLU A 210 13.93 -4.19 18.63
C GLU A 210 13.05 -3.49 19.67
N TRP A 211 12.85 -2.18 19.53
CA TRP A 211 11.97 -1.42 20.42
C TRP A 211 10.52 -1.96 20.40
N TRP A 212 10.04 -2.40 19.23
CA TRP A 212 8.70 -2.94 19.07
C TRP A 212 8.56 -4.39 19.50
N VAL A 213 9.33 -5.29 18.90
CA VAL A 213 9.09 -6.73 19.03
C VAL A 213 9.65 -7.22 20.37
N ARG A 214 10.88 -6.82 20.71
CA ARG A 214 11.52 -7.20 21.98
C ARG A 214 10.89 -6.47 23.15
N HIS A 215 10.80 -5.14 23.05
CA HIS A 215 10.40 -4.29 24.17
C HIS A 215 8.92 -3.89 24.15
N ARG A 216 8.13 -4.35 23.19
CA ARG A 216 6.68 -4.14 23.12
C ARG A 216 6.28 -2.66 23.17
N ALA A 217 7.10 -1.79 22.61
CA ALA A 217 6.94 -0.33 22.67
C ALA A 217 6.77 0.23 24.11
N THR A 218 7.33 -0.45 25.11
CA THR A 218 7.22 -0.04 26.53
C THR A 218 8.36 0.85 26.99
N LEU A 219 9.51 0.83 26.30
CA LEU A 219 10.61 1.74 26.62
C LEU A 219 10.23 3.17 26.19
N PRO A 220 10.41 4.18 27.07
CA PRO A 220 10.10 5.57 26.72
C PRO A 220 10.97 6.06 25.55
N ALA A 221 10.34 6.25 24.40
CA ALA A 221 10.97 6.85 23.24
C ALA A 221 11.01 8.38 23.41
N GLN A 222 12.12 9.00 22.99
CA GLN A 222 12.26 10.45 22.89
C GLN A 222 12.12 10.95 21.45
N GLU A 223 12.59 10.17 20.48
CA GLU A 223 12.53 10.53 19.06
C GLU A 223 12.59 9.27 18.19
N PHE A 224 11.95 9.37 17.01
CA PHE A 224 12.14 8.44 15.91
C PHE A 224 12.99 9.11 14.83
N VAL A 225 14.11 8.50 14.47
CA VAL A 225 15.07 9.02 13.49
C VAL A 225 15.14 8.07 12.31
N GLN A 226 14.97 8.58 11.09
CA GLN A 226 15.22 7.80 9.87
C GLN A 226 16.71 7.93 9.50
N ALA A 227 17.53 7.09 10.11
CA ALA A 227 18.98 7.13 9.94
C ALA A 227 19.35 6.89 8.48
N GLY A 228 20.03 7.85 7.85
CA GLY A 228 20.43 7.80 6.44
C GLY A 228 19.46 8.46 5.46
N ALA A 229 18.28 8.91 5.89
CA ALA A 229 17.28 9.50 5.00
C ALA A 229 17.79 10.74 4.23
N ASP A 230 18.56 11.61 4.88
CA ASP A 230 19.09 12.84 4.25
C ASP A 230 19.99 12.58 3.03
N GLN A 231 20.56 11.37 2.93
CA GLN A 231 21.42 10.93 1.84
C GLN A 231 20.71 9.97 0.88
N ALA A 232 19.46 9.60 1.18
CA ALA A 232 18.67 8.70 0.37
C ALA A 232 18.02 9.43 -0.81
N ALA A 233 17.70 8.66 -1.83
CA ALA A 233 16.85 9.10 -2.93
C ALA A 233 15.62 8.20 -3.03
N PRO A 234 14.49 8.69 -3.59
CA PRO A 234 13.34 7.85 -3.88
C PRO A 234 13.74 6.65 -4.74
N GLY A 235 13.16 5.49 -4.46
CA GLY A 235 13.41 4.26 -5.21
C GLY A 235 13.00 4.40 -6.69
N PRO A 236 13.56 3.58 -7.60
CA PRO A 236 13.18 3.59 -9.01
C PRO A 236 11.66 3.48 -9.21
N GLY A 237 11.07 4.43 -9.95
CA GLY A 237 9.64 4.46 -10.28
C GLY A 237 8.74 5.12 -9.22
N VAL A 238 9.25 5.46 -8.03
CA VAL A 238 8.43 6.01 -6.93
C VAL A 238 7.86 7.38 -7.29
N LEU A 239 8.68 8.29 -7.82
CA LEU A 239 8.24 9.63 -8.17
C LEU A 239 7.30 9.62 -9.38
N GLU A 240 7.57 8.75 -10.35
CA GLU A 240 6.71 8.51 -11.52
C GLU A 240 5.34 7.99 -11.09
N ALA A 241 5.31 6.99 -10.21
CA ALA A 241 4.05 6.43 -9.69
C ALA A 241 3.21 7.49 -8.98
N ILE A 242 3.80 8.39 -8.19
CA ILE A 242 3.07 9.48 -7.53
C ILE A 242 2.58 10.54 -8.53
N ARG A 243 3.42 10.90 -9.50
CA ARG A 243 3.13 11.93 -10.51
C ARG A 243 2.01 11.49 -11.46
N ASP A 244 2.05 10.25 -11.91
CA ASP A 244 1.19 9.73 -12.96
C ASP A 244 -0.11 9.11 -12.41
N ALA A 245 -0.23 8.99 -11.09
CA ALA A 245 -1.44 8.54 -10.41
C ALA A 245 -2.65 9.39 -10.76
N GLU A 246 -3.82 8.77 -10.76
CA GLU A 246 -5.12 9.45 -10.79
C GLU A 246 -5.71 9.67 -9.39
N VAL A 247 -5.19 8.94 -8.41
CA VAL A 247 -5.43 9.11 -6.99
C VAL A 247 -4.21 8.59 -6.22
N VAL A 248 -3.83 9.30 -5.16
CA VAL A 248 -2.84 8.80 -4.20
C VAL A 248 -3.53 8.48 -2.89
N LEU A 249 -3.31 7.27 -2.37
CA LEU A 249 -3.85 6.81 -1.10
C LEU A 249 -2.76 6.74 -0.04
N LEU A 250 -3.02 7.30 1.14
CA LEU A 250 -2.22 7.01 2.34
C LEU A 250 -2.96 5.93 3.13
N ALA A 251 -2.39 4.72 3.15
CA ALA A 251 -2.98 3.60 3.87
C ALA A 251 -3.12 3.92 5.38
N PRO A 252 -4.06 3.27 6.10
CA PRO A 252 -4.22 3.41 7.55
C PRO A 252 -3.09 2.68 8.32
N SER A 253 -1.84 3.01 7.99
CA SER A 253 -0.61 2.56 8.61
C SER A 253 -0.17 3.54 9.71
N ASN A 254 0.86 3.18 10.49
CA ASN A 254 1.38 4.09 11.51
C ASN A 254 1.88 5.40 10.87
N PRO A 255 1.41 6.58 11.31
CA PRO A 255 1.72 7.84 10.64
C PRO A 255 3.16 8.29 10.85
N ILE A 256 3.85 7.81 11.89
CA ILE A 256 5.20 8.25 12.25
C ILE A 256 6.26 7.34 11.64
N VAL A 257 6.11 6.02 11.84
CA VAL A 257 7.16 5.04 11.54
C VAL A 257 6.88 4.20 10.30
N SER A 258 5.68 4.26 9.73
CA SER A 258 5.37 3.67 8.43
C SER A 258 5.27 4.74 7.34
N ILE A 259 4.18 5.52 7.32
CA ILE A 259 4.01 6.57 6.30
C ILE A 259 5.01 7.69 6.51
N GLY A 260 5.21 8.14 7.75
CA GLY A 260 6.20 9.15 8.11
C GLY A 260 7.61 8.78 7.67
N ALA A 261 8.00 7.51 7.81
CA ALA A 261 9.31 7.03 7.35
C ALA A 261 9.49 7.16 5.82
N ILE A 262 8.45 6.85 5.04
CA ILE A 262 8.44 7.09 3.59
C ILE A 262 8.60 8.58 3.28
N LEU A 263 7.85 9.44 3.98
CA LEU A 263 7.84 10.89 3.76
C LEU A 263 9.17 11.58 4.12
N ARG A 264 10.03 10.93 4.90
CA ARG A 264 11.38 11.43 5.24
C ARG A 264 12.40 11.22 4.14
N ILE A 265 12.12 10.37 3.15
CA ILE A 265 12.96 10.25 1.96
C ILE A 265 12.82 11.54 1.12
N PRO A 266 13.92 12.27 0.87
CA PRO A 266 13.88 13.53 0.12
C PRO A 266 13.17 13.39 -1.23
N GLY A 267 12.26 14.32 -1.53
CA GLY A 267 11.50 14.36 -2.79
C GLY A 267 10.15 13.65 -2.78
N ILE A 268 9.90 12.68 -1.88
CA ILE A 268 8.59 11.98 -1.86
C ILE A 268 7.47 12.91 -1.40
N ALA A 269 7.66 13.62 -0.29
CA ALA A 269 6.66 14.57 0.22
C ALA A 269 6.39 15.71 -0.79
N ASP A 270 7.42 16.16 -1.50
CA ASP A 270 7.26 17.20 -2.53
C ASP A 270 6.49 16.68 -3.74
N ALA A 271 6.71 15.44 -4.16
CA ALA A 271 5.92 14.82 -5.22
C ALA A 271 4.43 14.72 -4.85
N LEU A 272 4.11 14.39 -3.59
CA LEU A 272 2.72 14.39 -3.10
C LEU A 272 2.08 15.79 -3.10
N ARG A 273 2.86 16.83 -2.76
CA ARG A 273 2.39 18.21 -2.83
C ARG A 273 2.14 18.69 -4.26
N GLN A 274 2.94 18.22 -5.21
CA GLN A 274 2.96 18.70 -6.59
C GLN A 274 2.10 17.88 -7.55
N THR A 275 1.77 16.63 -7.24
CA THR A 275 0.96 15.77 -8.11
C THR A 275 -0.44 16.36 -8.33
N ALA A 276 -0.96 16.24 -9.55
CA ALA A 276 -2.34 16.64 -9.85
C ALA A 276 -3.37 15.67 -9.24
N ALA A 277 -2.93 14.46 -8.86
CA ALA A 277 -3.78 13.48 -8.21
C ALA A 277 -4.29 14.02 -6.86
N PRO A 278 -5.57 13.78 -6.50
CA PRO A 278 -6.04 13.95 -5.14
C PRO A 278 -5.31 12.99 -4.19
N VAL A 279 -4.86 13.49 -3.05
CA VAL A 279 -4.20 12.72 -2.00
C VAL A 279 -5.19 12.47 -0.85
N ILE A 280 -5.62 11.21 -0.72
CA ILE A 280 -6.62 10.78 0.25
C ILE A 280 -5.98 9.87 1.29
N GLY A 281 -6.09 10.22 2.56
CA GLY A 281 -5.65 9.37 3.66
C GLY A 281 -6.79 8.72 4.42
N LEU A 282 -6.50 7.61 5.09
CA LEU A 282 -7.42 6.91 5.98
C LEU A 282 -6.84 6.88 7.38
N SER A 283 -7.66 7.16 8.39
CA SER A 283 -7.23 7.18 9.78
C SER A 283 -6.80 5.80 10.27
N PRO A 284 -5.62 5.68 10.91
CA PRO A 284 -5.22 4.47 11.63
C PRO A 284 -5.75 4.43 13.07
N ILE A 285 -6.43 5.49 13.54
CA ILE A 285 -7.05 5.61 14.87
C ILE A 285 -8.56 5.38 14.75
N LEU A 286 -9.13 4.58 15.67
CA LEU A 286 -10.57 4.29 15.77
C LEU A 286 -11.07 4.55 17.20
N GLY A 287 -11.77 5.67 17.42
CA GLY A 287 -12.23 6.10 18.74
C GLY A 287 -11.06 6.38 19.69
N ASP A 288 -11.21 5.99 20.96
CA ASP A 288 -10.14 6.10 21.97
C ASP A 288 -9.02 5.05 21.79
N SER A 289 -9.12 4.20 20.77
CA SER A 289 -8.18 3.10 20.50
C SER A 289 -7.53 3.24 19.13
N HIS A 290 -6.43 2.53 18.94
CA HIS A 290 -5.80 2.33 17.64
C HIS A 290 -6.07 0.89 17.19
N VAL A 291 -6.16 0.63 15.89
CA VAL A 291 -6.56 -0.69 15.37
C VAL A 291 -5.58 -1.77 15.84
N LEU A 292 -4.28 -1.48 15.73
CA LEU A 292 -3.18 -2.39 16.01
C LEU A 292 -1.89 -1.60 16.32
N GLY A 293 -1.04 -2.15 17.17
CA GLY A 293 0.38 -1.75 17.25
C GLY A 293 0.71 -0.70 18.32
N MET A 294 1.54 0.26 17.96
CA MET A 294 2.14 1.26 18.86
C MET A 294 1.84 2.72 18.45
N ALA A 295 0.80 2.93 17.63
CA ALA A 295 0.55 4.24 17.02
C ALA A 295 0.39 5.34 18.08
N ALA A 296 -0.28 5.03 19.20
CA ALA A 296 -0.43 5.95 20.32
C ALA A 296 0.93 6.37 20.91
N GLN A 297 1.81 5.40 21.20
CA GLN A 297 3.15 5.67 21.73
C GLN A 297 3.98 6.50 20.76
N CYS A 298 3.93 6.16 19.47
CA CYS A 298 4.64 6.91 18.43
C CYS A 298 4.16 8.36 18.34
N LEU A 299 2.83 8.58 18.29
CA LEU A 299 2.21 9.90 18.21
C LEU A 299 2.52 10.76 19.45
N GLN A 300 2.39 10.17 20.65
CA GLN A 300 2.70 10.84 21.91
C GLN A 300 4.16 11.29 21.97
N THR A 301 5.10 10.45 21.51
CA THR A 301 6.53 10.76 21.49
C THR A 301 6.83 12.01 20.66
N VAL A 302 6.15 12.18 19.51
CA VAL A 302 6.36 13.34 18.63
C VAL A 302 5.41 14.51 18.93
N GLY A 303 4.65 14.44 20.03
CA GLY A 303 3.73 15.50 20.45
C GLY A 303 2.49 15.65 19.56
N VAL A 304 2.10 14.61 18.84
CA VAL A 304 0.88 14.60 18.02
C VAL A 304 -0.26 14.01 18.84
N GLU A 305 -1.43 14.66 18.77
CA GLU A 305 -2.65 14.19 19.42
C GLU A 305 -3.04 12.79 18.89
N VAL A 306 -3.34 11.87 19.82
CA VAL A 306 -3.79 10.51 19.50
C VAL A 306 -5.28 10.53 19.15
N SER A 307 -5.61 11.03 17.97
CA SER A 307 -6.97 11.06 17.43
C SER A 307 -6.96 11.07 15.91
N ALA A 308 -8.09 10.70 15.29
CA ALA A 308 -8.23 10.71 13.84
C ALA A 308 -8.01 12.11 13.25
N ALA A 309 -8.50 13.16 13.91
CA ALA A 309 -8.23 14.55 13.54
C ALA A 309 -6.79 14.98 13.82
N GLY A 310 -6.19 14.54 14.94
CA GLY A 310 -4.80 14.84 15.28
C GLY A 310 -3.83 14.39 14.19
N VAL A 311 -4.03 13.18 13.66
CA VAL A 311 -3.24 12.65 12.54
C VAL A 311 -3.49 13.43 11.24
N ALA A 312 -4.74 13.77 10.93
CA ALA A 312 -5.06 14.58 9.74
C ALA A 312 -4.38 15.96 9.79
N LEU A 313 -4.40 16.61 10.95
CA LEU A 313 -3.76 17.91 11.19
C LEU A 313 -2.23 17.80 11.15
N HIS A 314 -1.68 16.68 11.59
CA HIS A 314 -0.24 16.40 11.49
C HIS A 314 0.23 16.33 10.02
N TYR A 315 -0.52 15.65 9.14
CA TYR A 315 -0.22 15.66 7.71
C TYR A 315 -0.54 17.00 7.04
N GLY A 316 -1.60 17.67 7.50
CA GLY A 316 -2.00 19.00 7.07
C GLY A 316 -2.69 19.04 5.70
N ALA A 317 -3.43 20.13 5.46
CA ALA A 317 -4.10 20.38 4.19
C ALA A 317 -3.09 20.77 3.10
N ARG A 318 -3.20 20.15 1.92
CA ARG A 318 -2.31 20.46 0.78
C ARG A 318 -2.46 21.90 0.30
N SER A 319 -3.65 22.47 0.42
CA SER A 319 -3.95 23.89 0.19
C SER A 319 -3.19 24.85 1.10
N ALA A 320 -2.65 24.36 2.23
CA ALA A 320 -1.86 25.11 3.21
C ALA A 320 -0.41 24.58 3.34
N GLY A 321 0.09 23.85 2.34
CA GLY A 321 1.45 23.30 2.33
C GLY A 321 1.62 21.93 3.00
N GLY A 322 0.54 21.35 3.53
CA GLY A 322 0.46 19.96 3.98
C GLY A 322 0.36 18.96 2.83
N LEU A 323 -0.22 17.79 3.09
CA LEU A 323 -0.25 16.67 2.13
C LEU A 323 -1.65 16.25 1.69
N LEU A 324 -2.67 16.50 2.49
CA LEU A 324 -4.00 15.90 2.29
C LEU A 324 -4.94 16.81 1.50
N ASP A 325 -5.67 16.23 0.55
CA ASP A 325 -6.90 16.81 0.01
C ASP A 325 -8.13 16.24 0.70
N GLY A 326 -8.05 14.97 1.12
CA GLY A 326 -9.13 14.30 1.85
C GLY A 326 -8.65 13.32 2.91
N TRP A 327 -9.52 13.07 3.88
CA TRP A 327 -9.27 12.20 5.02
C TRP A 327 -10.54 11.41 5.38
N LEU A 328 -10.40 10.09 5.54
CA LEU A 328 -11.45 9.24 6.07
C LEU A 328 -11.19 8.95 7.55
N VAL A 329 -12.24 9.08 8.36
CA VAL A 329 -12.26 8.68 9.77
C VAL A 329 -13.25 7.55 9.97
N ASP A 330 -13.16 6.83 11.08
CA ASP A 330 -14.15 5.80 11.38
C ASP A 330 -15.51 6.43 11.73
N THR A 331 -16.58 5.68 11.54
CA THR A 331 -17.90 6.01 12.08
C THR A 331 -17.92 6.33 13.58
N HIS A 332 -17.02 5.75 14.38
CA HIS A 332 -16.88 6.07 15.80
C HIS A 332 -16.27 7.47 16.06
N ASP A 333 -15.55 8.02 15.08
CA ASP A 333 -14.88 9.34 15.14
C ASP A 333 -15.64 10.39 14.32
N ALA A 334 -16.93 10.18 14.06
CA ALA A 334 -17.74 11.07 13.23
C ALA A 334 -17.84 12.50 13.77
N ASP A 335 -17.72 12.68 15.09
CA ASP A 335 -17.66 13.98 15.75
C ASP A 335 -16.39 14.79 15.38
N GLN A 336 -15.33 14.11 14.93
CA GLN A 336 -14.08 14.75 14.52
C GLN A 336 -14.11 15.32 13.09
N VAL A 337 -15.10 14.94 12.27
CA VAL A 337 -15.20 15.34 10.85
C VAL A 337 -15.21 16.86 10.68
N ALA A 338 -16.02 17.57 11.46
CA ALA A 338 -16.15 19.02 11.37
C ALA A 338 -14.82 19.74 11.65
N ARG A 339 -14.02 19.21 12.59
CA ARG A 339 -12.71 19.75 12.94
C ARG A 339 -11.71 19.60 11.78
N VAL A 340 -11.70 18.45 11.10
CA VAL A 340 -10.82 18.21 9.94
C VAL A 340 -11.22 19.10 8.76
N GLN A 341 -12.53 19.24 8.51
CA GLN A 341 -13.06 20.14 7.48
C GLN A 341 -12.70 21.60 7.73
N ALA A 342 -12.77 22.05 8.99
CA ALA A 342 -12.37 23.42 9.36
C ALA A 342 -10.87 23.71 9.09
N ALA A 343 -10.02 22.67 9.05
CA ALA A 343 -8.62 22.78 8.67
C ALA A 343 -8.38 22.75 7.15
N GLY A 344 -9.44 22.71 6.34
CA GLY A 344 -9.36 22.75 4.88
C GLY A 344 -9.14 21.39 4.21
N ILE A 345 -9.39 20.28 4.92
CA ILE A 345 -9.28 18.92 4.41
C ILE A 345 -10.69 18.33 4.24
N ALA A 346 -11.04 17.82 3.06
CA ALA A 346 -12.32 17.16 2.87
C ALA A 346 -12.38 15.91 3.76
N CYS A 347 -13.45 15.74 4.54
CA CYS A 347 -13.51 14.65 5.51
C CYS A 347 -14.88 13.95 5.48
N ALA A 348 -14.87 12.63 5.63
CA ALA A 348 -16.06 11.81 5.79
C ALA A 348 -15.81 10.67 6.78
N ALA A 349 -16.86 10.25 7.49
CA ALA A 349 -16.82 9.10 8.39
C ALA A 349 -17.39 7.87 7.68
N VAL A 350 -16.64 6.77 7.69
CA VAL A 350 -17.04 5.47 7.12
C VAL A 350 -16.52 4.34 8.00
N PRO A 351 -17.04 3.10 7.93
CA PRO A 351 -16.46 1.99 8.69
C PRO A 351 -15.00 1.73 8.24
N LEU A 352 -14.03 1.81 9.14
CA LEU A 352 -12.60 1.64 8.83
C LEU A 352 -11.96 0.39 9.45
N LEU A 353 -12.75 -0.52 10.04
CA LEU A 353 -12.25 -1.78 10.56
C LEU A 353 -12.09 -2.85 9.46
N MET A 354 -10.84 -3.13 9.07
CA MET A 354 -10.45 -4.11 8.04
C MET A 354 -10.65 -5.57 8.49
N ARG A 355 -11.90 -6.01 8.61
CA ARG A 355 -12.28 -7.38 9.04
C ARG A 355 -12.12 -8.43 7.94
N SER A 356 -12.23 -8.02 6.68
CA SER A 356 -12.04 -8.88 5.51
C SER A 356 -11.61 -8.05 4.30
N PRO A 357 -11.06 -8.66 3.23
CA PRO A 357 -10.77 -7.97 1.98
C PRO A 357 -12.00 -7.26 1.40
N GLU A 358 -13.19 -7.86 1.54
CA GLU A 358 -14.45 -7.31 1.03
C GLU A 358 -14.84 -6.01 1.73
N VAL A 359 -14.80 -5.99 3.06
CA VAL A 359 -15.05 -4.77 3.85
C VAL A 359 -13.99 -3.71 3.55
N THR A 360 -12.75 -4.13 3.34
CA THR A 360 -11.65 -3.23 3.03
C THR A 360 -11.74 -2.67 1.60
N ALA A 361 -12.36 -3.40 0.68
CA ALA A 361 -12.69 -2.90 -0.66
C ALA A 361 -13.72 -1.77 -0.58
N ASP A 362 -14.71 -1.86 0.31
CA ASP A 362 -15.70 -0.80 0.51
C ASP A 362 -15.04 0.47 1.10
N MET A 363 -14.03 0.31 1.98
CA MET A 363 -13.20 1.43 2.46
C MET A 363 -12.40 2.08 1.32
N ALA A 364 -11.82 1.27 0.43
CA ALA A 364 -11.10 1.76 -0.74
C ALA A 364 -12.05 2.54 -1.68
N GLN A 365 -13.25 2.01 -1.93
CA GLN A 365 -14.27 2.71 -2.71
C GLN A 365 -14.63 4.06 -2.11
N ALA A 366 -14.85 4.13 -0.79
CA ALA A 366 -15.12 5.39 -0.12
C ALA A 366 -13.99 6.42 -0.28
N ALA A 367 -12.73 5.96 -0.33
CA ALA A 367 -11.58 6.82 -0.58
C ALA A 367 -11.57 7.35 -2.03
N LEU A 368 -11.91 6.50 -3.00
CA LEU A 368 -12.07 6.90 -4.41
C LEU A 368 -13.23 7.88 -4.61
N ASP A 369 -14.36 7.65 -3.94
CA ASP A 369 -15.51 8.56 -3.98
C ASP A 369 -15.17 9.93 -3.37
N LEU A 370 -14.40 9.95 -2.27
CA LEU A 370 -13.89 11.19 -1.71
C LEU A 370 -12.91 11.88 -2.66
N ALA A 371 -12.00 11.12 -3.28
CA ALA A 371 -11.07 11.62 -4.28
C ALA A 371 -11.80 12.33 -5.43
N ALA A 372 -12.85 11.71 -5.98
CA ALA A 372 -13.65 12.26 -7.07
C ALA A 372 -14.30 13.61 -6.71
N ARG A 373 -14.71 13.80 -5.45
CA ARG A 373 -15.26 15.07 -4.95
C ARG A 373 -14.21 16.15 -4.71
N THR A 374 -12.95 15.77 -4.53
CA THR A 374 -11.83 16.69 -4.26
C THR A 374 -11.04 17.09 -5.50
N ARG A 375 -11.24 16.39 -6.64
CA ARG A 375 -10.65 16.79 -7.92
C ARG A 375 -11.11 18.22 -8.25
N ARG A 376 -10.14 19.11 -8.45
CA ARG A 376 -10.36 20.49 -8.87
C ARG A 376 -10.51 20.59 -10.37
#